data_AF-S6GFG8-F1
#
_entry.id   AF-S6GFG8-F1
#
_cell.length_a   1.000
_cell.length_b   1.000
_cell.length_c   1.000
_cell.angle_alpha   90.00
_cell.angle_beta   90.00
_cell.angle_gamma   90.00
#
_symmetry.space_group_name_H-M   'P 1'
#
loop_
_entity.id
_entity.type
_entity.pdbx_description
1 polymer ?
#
loop_
_entity_poly.entity_id
_entity_poly.type
_entity_poly.pdbx_seq_one_letter_code
_entity_poly.pdbx_strand_id
1 'polypeptide(L)'
;MSHFFEILHTTDQWGDIHVMSDSDNYYLTFGGGGQQSGMQINQPDRLLFQYTQSMMLALLFCPNAKSALLLGLGAGSIAKSLLLFDDDIQVTAVELRKKVQEIAHQWFELPSTDRLTIEITDAFQFIKKTDQQSDILFVDLYLDSGIQDSIANKKFIRNCHKALNEQGILVLNLWDEGKGYLPFDLDFLEEEFTSQALTIVTDEGNIIVIIGKNYQADPHPRKLQSEAKKLGEKLKIPLQRLLNQLQVRI
;
A
#
# COMPACT_ATOMS: atom_id res chain seq x y z
N MET A 1 3.25 -9.99 -28.90
CA MET A 1 3.50 -10.60 -27.58
C MET A 1 4.74 -9.95 -27.05
N SER A 2 4.64 -9.12 -26.01
CA SER A 2 5.84 -8.68 -25.30
C SER A 2 6.44 -9.91 -24.62
N HIS A 3 7.67 -10.25 -24.96
CA HIS A 3 8.40 -11.26 -24.22
C HIS A 3 8.87 -10.62 -22.92
N PHE A 4 8.45 -11.16 -21.78
CA PHE A 4 9.07 -10.82 -20.50
C PHE A 4 10.46 -11.44 -20.48
N PHE A 5 11.47 -10.65 -20.19
CA PHE A 5 12.83 -11.13 -20.02
C PHE A 5 13.35 -10.74 -18.64
N GLU A 6 14.11 -11.65 -18.04
CA GLU A 6 14.79 -11.40 -16.77
C GLU A 6 15.98 -10.48 -17.01
N ILE A 7 16.06 -9.39 -16.24
CA ILE A 7 17.15 -8.41 -16.29
C ILE A 7 18.00 -8.42 -15.02
N LEU A 8 17.45 -8.94 -13.92
CA LEU A 8 18.17 -9.20 -12.69
C LEU A 8 17.61 -10.47 -12.03
N HIS A 9 18.49 -11.29 -11.50
CA HIS A 9 18.14 -12.35 -10.57
C HIS A 9 19.14 -12.36 -9.41
N THR A 10 18.61 -12.37 -8.19
CA THR A 10 19.39 -12.54 -6.98
C THR A 10 18.60 -13.36 -5.97
N THR A 11 19.31 -14.01 -5.05
CA THR A 11 18.71 -14.76 -3.94
C THR A 11 19.14 -14.15 -2.61
N ASP A 12 18.28 -14.22 -1.60
CA ASP A 12 18.64 -14.00 -0.18
C ASP A 12 18.06 -15.15 0.68
N GLN A 13 18.11 -15.00 2.01
CA GLN A 13 17.62 -16.02 2.94
C GLN A 13 16.10 -16.31 2.84
N TRP A 14 15.35 -15.44 2.17
CA TRP A 14 13.90 -15.55 1.96
C TRP A 14 13.55 -16.10 0.57
N GLY A 15 14.55 -16.46 -0.25
CA GLY A 15 14.37 -17.03 -1.58
C GLY A 15 14.79 -16.09 -2.71
N ASP A 16 14.28 -16.35 -3.90
CA ASP A 16 14.68 -15.63 -5.11
C ASP A 16 13.94 -14.29 -5.27
N ILE A 17 14.63 -13.34 -5.90
CA ILE A 17 14.16 -12.01 -6.29
C ILE A 17 14.56 -11.81 -7.74
N HIS A 18 13.59 -11.48 -8.58
CA HIS A 18 13.83 -11.17 -9.98
C HIS A 18 13.35 -9.76 -10.31
N VAL A 19 14.06 -9.13 -11.23
CA VAL A 19 13.54 -7.98 -11.97
C VAL A 19 13.28 -8.46 -13.39
N MET A 20 12.02 -8.41 -13.80
CA MET A 20 11.57 -8.73 -15.14
C MET A 20 11.31 -7.44 -15.90
N SER A 21 11.53 -7.45 -17.21
CA SER A 21 11.23 -6.33 -18.10
C SER A 21 10.38 -6.79 -19.27
N ASP A 22 9.47 -5.93 -19.69
CA ASP A 22 8.96 -5.93 -21.06
C ASP A 22 9.44 -4.66 -21.80
N SER A 23 8.76 -4.26 -22.88
CA SER A 23 9.11 -3.05 -23.65
C SER A 23 8.88 -1.74 -22.89
N ASP A 24 7.98 -1.74 -21.92
CA ASP A 24 7.43 -0.52 -21.33
C ASP A 24 7.56 -0.47 -19.81
N ASN A 25 7.83 -1.60 -19.16
CA ASN A 25 7.74 -1.75 -17.71
C ASN A 25 8.86 -2.63 -17.12
N TYR A 26 9.22 -2.31 -15.88
CA TYR A 26 9.94 -3.20 -14.98
C TYR A 26 8.99 -3.79 -13.94
N TYR A 27 9.25 -5.03 -13.54
CA TYR A 27 8.47 -5.77 -12.54
C TYR A 27 9.38 -6.41 -11.52
N LEU A 28 9.04 -6.26 -10.24
CA LEU A 28 9.65 -6.98 -9.14
C LEU A 28 8.84 -8.26 -8.89
N THR A 29 9.51 -9.41 -8.88
CA THR A 29 8.90 -10.71 -8.59
C THR A 29 9.72 -11.50 -7.57
N PHE A 30 9.06 -12.45 -6.90
CA PHE A 30 9.68 -13.33 -5.92
C PHE A 30 9.42 -14.80 -6.31
N GLY A 31 10.48 -15.63 -6.26
CA GLY A 31 10.40 -17.05 -6.63
C GLY A 31 9.73 -17.29 -7.99
N GLY A 32 8.94 -18.37 -8.09
CA GLY A 32 8.12 -18.68 -9.28
C GLY A 32 6.79 -17.93 -9.35
N GLY A 33 6.60 -16.88 -8.55
CA GLY A 33 5.32 -16.18 -8.37
C GLY A 33 4.98 -15.13 -9.44
N GLY A 34 3.80 -14.52 -9.28
CA GLY A 34 3.29 -13.45 -10.15
C GLY A 34 3.97 -12.08 -9.93
N GLN A 35 3.62 -11.10 -10.78
CA GLN A 35 4.07 -9.71 -10.70
C GLN A 35 3.62 -9.08 -9.36
N GLN A 36 4.57 -8.71 -8.50
CA GLN A 36 4.27 -8.18 -7.16
C GLN A 36 4.23 -6.65 -7.14
N SER A 37 5.16 -6.04 -7.86
CA SER A 37 5.25 -4.58 -7.98
C SER A 37 5.93 -4.23 -9.29
N GLY A 38 5.93 -2.96 -9.68
CA GLY A 38 6.41 -2.57 -11.00
C GLY A 38 6.34 -1.08 -11.27
N MET A 39 6.95 -0.69 -12.39
CA MET A 39 7.14 0.69 -12.77
C MET A 39 7.14 0.81 -14.30
N GLN A 40 6.47 1.84 -14.81
CA GLN A 40 6.57 2.19 -16.23
C GLN A 40 7.90 2.90 -16.48
N ILE A 41 8.68 2.43 -17.47
CA ILE A 41 9.99 2.98 -17.80
C ILE A 41 9.90 4.47 -18.15
N ASN A 42 8.89 4.86 -18.92
CA ASN A 42 8.72 6.24 -19.37
C ASN A 42 7.93 7.13 -18.39
N GLN A 43 7.36 6.55 -17.33
CA GLN A 43 6.54 7.26 -16.34
C GLN A 43 6.77 6.68 -14.94
N PRO A 44 7.99 6.80 -14.39
CA PRO A 44 8.41 6.09 -13.19
C PRO A 44 7.63 6.46 -11.92
N ASP A 45 7.05 7.66 -11.92
CA ASP A 45 6.21 8.18 -10.84
C ASP A 45 4.76 7.67 -10.86
N ARG A 46 4.32 7.06 -11.97
CA ARG A 46 2.95 6.54 -12.07
C ARG A 46 2.82 5.18 -11.40
N LEU A 47 1.77 5.04 -10.61
CA LEU A 47 1.37 3.76 -10.07
C LEU A 47 0.85 2.86 -11.20
N LEU A 48 1.57 1.76 -11.46
CA LEU A 48 1.24 0.80 -12.52
C LEU A 48 -0.02 -0.02 -12.22
N PHE A 49 -0.18 -0.46 -10.97
CA PHE A 49 -1.26 -1.36 -10.55
C PHE A 49 -2.45 -0.60 -9.94
N GLN A 50 -3.67 -1.04 -10.25
CA GLN A 50 -4.89 -0.45 -9.72
C GLN A 50 -4.99 -0.62 -8.21
N TYR A 51 -4.51 -1.72 -7.62
CA TYR A 51 -4.51 -1.86 -6.15
C TYR A 51 -3.71 -0.74 -5.46
N THR A 52 -2.51 -0.43 -5.94
CA THR A 52 -1.72 0.70 -5.39
C THR A 52 -2.42 2.04 -5.60
N GLN A 53 -3.09 2.24 -6.75
CA GLN A 53 -3.89 3.44 -7.02
C GLN A 53 -5.09 3.56 -6.07
N SER A 54 -5.77 2.45 -5.78
CA SER A 54 -6.91 2.38 -4.88
C SER A 54 -6.52 2.67 -3.44
N MET A 55 -5.34 2.20 -2.99
CA MET A 55 -4.79 2.55 -1.68
C MET A 55 -4.64 4.07 -1.50
N MET A 56 -4.32 4.81 -2.57
CA MET A 56 -4.20 6.27 -2.50
C MET A 56 -5.52 7.02 -2.26
N LEU A 57 -6.68 6.35 -2.33
CA LEU A 57 -7.96 6.96 -1.92
C LEU A 57 -7.94 7.43 -0.46
N ALA A 58 -7.11 6.83 0.39
CA ALA A 58 -6.94 7.22 1.79
C ALA A 58 -6.59 8.70 1.97
N LEU A 59 -5.82 9.28 1.04
CA LEU A 59 -5.44 10.69 1.06
C LEU A 59 -6.63 11.65 0.93
N LEU A 60 -7.77 11.20 0.39
CA LEU A 60 -9.00 12.02 0.36
C LEU A 60 -9.61 12.19 1.76
N PHE A 61 -9.37 11.23 2.65
CA PHE A 61 -9.89 11.23 4.01
C PHE A 61 -8.87 11.78 5.03
N CYS A 62 -7.59 11.90 4.65
CA CYS A 62 -6.55 12.60 5.40
C CYS A 62 -5.73 13.52 4.47
N PRO A 63 -6.32 14.62 3.99
CA PRO A 63 -5.71 15.49 2.96
C PRO A 63 -4.51 16.31 3.46
N ASN A 64 -4.27 16.33 4.77
CA ASN A 64 -3.15 17.04 5.40
C ASN A 64 -2.14 16.08 6.04
N ALA A 65 -2.09 14.81 5.60
CA ALA A 65 -1.17 13.83 6.15
C ALA A 65 0.28 14.33 6.04
N LYS A 66 0.98 14.35 7.18
CA LYS A 66 2.40 14.74 7.29
C LYS A 66 3.29 13.54 7.62
N SER A 67 2.71 12.40 7.96
CA SER A 67 3.44 11.17 8.25
C SER A 67 2.73 9.93 7.68
N ALA A 68 3.49 9.05 7.04
CA ALA A 68 3.00 7.78 6.53
C ALA A 68 3.93 6.63 6.94
N LEU A 69 3.33 5.54 7.42
CA LEU A 69 4.00 4.27 7.69
C LEU A 69 3.57 3.24 6.66
N LEU A 70 4.53 2.65 5.95
CA LEU A 70 4.33 1.57 4.99
C LEU A 70 4.89 0.28 5.57
N LEU A 71 4.04 -0.71 5.80
CA LEU A 71 4.46 -2.08 6.07
C LEU A 71 4.54 -2.81 4.73
N GLY A 72 5.76 -2.98 4.22
CA GLY A 72 6.07 -3.43 2.86
C GLY A 72 6.55 -2.27 1.97
N LEU A 73 7.75 -2.40 1.39
CA LEU A 73 8.28 -1.42 0.44
C LEU A 73 7.98 -1.81 -1.01
N GLY A 74 8.20 -3.08 -1.35
CA GLY A 74 8.15 -3.56 -2.74
C GLY A 74 9.10 -2.78 -3.64
N ALA A 75 8.63 -2.39 -4.83
CA ALA A 75 9.40 -1.52 -5.73
C ALA A 75 9.41 -0.03 -5.31
N GLY A 76 8.82 0.32 -4.16
CA GLY A 76 8.76 1.71 -3.65
C GLY A 76 7.72 2.59 -4.32
N SER A 77 6.76 2.02 -5.06
CA SER A 77 5.75 2.77 -5.84
C SER A 77 4.85 3.64 -4.95
N ILE A 78 4.30 3.10 -3.86
CA ILE A 78 3.48 3.85 -2.90
C ILE A 78 4.32 4.94 -2.21
N ALA A 79 5.57 4.63 -1.82
CA ALA A 79 6.47 5.60 -1.22
C ALA A 79 6.74 6.79 -2.15
N LYS A 80 7.00 6.56 -3.44
CA LYS A 80 7.14 7.63 -4.46
C LYS A 80 5.87 8.46 -4.58
N SER A 81 4.70 7.82 -4.65
CA SER A 81 3.41 8.51 -4.73
C SER A 81 3.15 9.40 -3.51
N LEU A 82 3.52 8.95 -2.30
CA LEU A 82 3.44 9.75 -1.07
C LEU A 82 4.41 10.93 -1.11
N LEU A 83 5.66 10.73 -1.52
CA LEU A 83 6.63 11.83 -1.64
C LEU A 83 6.23 12.90 -2.65
N LEU A 84 5.40 12.55 -3.65
CA LEU A 84 4.78 13.49 -4.59
C LEU A 84 3.52 14.15 -4.02
N PHE A 85 2.82 13.50 -3.10
CA PHE A 85 1.59 14.00 -2.51
C PHE A 85 1.82 15.28 -1.71
N ASP A 86 2.88 15.37 -0.91
CA ASP A 86 3.19 16.53 -0.09
C ASP A 86 4.71 16.63 0.11
N ASP A 87 5.27 17.84 -0.03
CA ASP A 87 6.72 18.04 0.03
C ASP A 87 7.27 17.90 1.46
N ASP A 88 6.43 17.97 2.49
CA ASP A 88 6.82 17.85 3.90
C ASP A 88 6.56 16.46 4.50
N ILE A 89 5.88 15.57 3.77
CA ILE A 89 5.50 14.26 4.30
C ILE A 89 6.74 13.43 4.66
N GLN A 90 6.72 12.84 5.85
CA GLN A 90 7.70 11.87 6.30
C GLN A 90 7.17 10.46 6.06
N VAL A 91 7.91 9.66 5.29
CA VAL A 91 7.55 8.29 4.96
C VAL A 91 8.52 7.33 5.63
N THR A 92 7.99 6.42 6.44
CA THR A 92 8.75 5.27 6.96
C THR A 92 8.25 4.03 6.24
N ALA A 93 9.10 3.34 5.49
CA ALA A 93 8.82 2.04 4.91
C ALA A 93 9.53 0.94 5.69
N VAL A 94 8.82 -0.12 6.03
CA VAL A 94 9.35 -1.29 6.73
C VAL A 94 9.45 -2.43 5.72
N GLU A 95 10.66 -2.89 5.45
CA GLU A 95 10.94 -3.92 4.46
C GLU A 95 11.71 -5.07 5.09
N LEU A 96 11.30 -6.30 4.83
CA LEU A 96 11.95 -7.48 5.39
C LEU A 96 13.31 -7.75 4.75
N ARG A 97 13.44 -7.46 3.46
CA ARG A 97 14.54 -7.90 2.59
C ARG A 97 15.40 -6.72 2.17
N LYS A 98 16.62 -6.62 2.72
CA LYS A 98 17.59 -5.57 2.32
C LYS A 98 17.81 -5.50 0.81
N LYS A 99 17.83 -6.65 0.13
CA LYS A 99 17.98 -6.70 -1.34
C LYS A 99 16.82 -6.04 -2.09
N VAL A 100 15.60 -6.07 -1.54
CA VAL A 100 14.45 -5.38 -2.14
C VAL A 100 14.66 -3.87 -2.12
N GLN A 101 15.14 -3.31 -1.00
CA GLN A 101 15.52 -1.89 -0.93
C GLN A 101 16.59 -1.54 -1.98
N GLU A 102 17.66 -2.33 -2.06
CA GLU A 102 18.76 -2.09 -3.02
C GLU A 102 18.24 -2.09 -4.47
N ILE A 103 17.38 -3.06 -4.80
CA ILE A 103 16.73 -3.18 -6.11
C ILE A 103 15.78 -2.01 -6.38
N ALA A 104 15.00 -1.58 -5.38
CA ALA A 104 14.08 -0.45 -5.53
C ALA A 104 14.82 0.85 -5.91
N HIS A 105 15.99 1.11 -5.30
CA HIS A 105 16.83 2.24 -5.69
C HIS A 105 17.47 2.03 -7.07
N GLN A 106 17.96 0.83 -7.38
CA GLN A 106 18.71 0.58 -8.61
C GLN A 106 17.83 0.52 -9.88
N TRP A 107 16.64 -0.05 -9.78
CA TRP A 107 15.80 -0.40 -10.94
C TRP A 107 14.45 0.30 -10.96
N PHE A 108 13.96 0.77 -9.82
CA PHE A 108 12.61 1.33 -9.69
C PHE A 108 12.61 2.82 -9.32
N GLU A 109 13.76 3.48 -9.51
CA GLU A 109 13.92 4.93 -9.31
C GLU A 109 13.41 5.42 -7.94
N LEU A 110 13.54 4.59 -6.90
CA LEU A 110 13.19 5.01 -5.55
C LEU A 110 14.14 6.14 -5.11
N PRO A 111 13.65 7.36 -4.80
CA PRO A 111 14.50 8.50 -4.48
C PRO A 111 15.27 8.27 -3.17
N SER A 112 16.50 8.78 -3.12
CA SER A 112 17.26 8.94 -1.88
C SER A 112 16.99 10.34 -1.33
N THR A 113 16.21 10.45 -0.26
CA THR A 113 15.80 11.72 0.35
C THR A 113 15.62 11.54 1.85
N ASP A 114 15.88 12.59 2.62
CA ASP A 114 15.69 12.59 4.08
C ASP A 114 14.22 12.43 4.50
N ARG A 115 13.27 12.57 3.55
CA ARG A 115 11.83 12.34 3.74
C ARG A 115 11.43 10.87 3.74
N LEU A 116 12.32 9.96 3.31
CA LEU A 116 12.06 8.53 3.22
C LEU A 116 13.06 7.77 4.09
N THR A 117 12.55 7.14 5.16
CA THR A 117 13.30 6.21 6.00
C THR A 117 12.88 4.78 5.65
N ILE A 118 13.85 3.89 5.47
CA ILE A 118 13.61 2.47 5.18
C ILE A 118 14.18 1.64 6.33
N GLU A 119 13.29 0.97 7.06
CA GLU A 119 13.62 0.12 8.20
C GLU A 119 13.67 -1.35 7.74
N ILE A 120 14.87 -1.94 7.79
CA ILE A 120 15.04 -3.35 7.41
C ILE A 120 14.72 -4.28 8.59
N THR A 121 13.45 -4.68 8.69
CA THR A 121 12.94 -5.56 9.75
C THR A 121 11.62 -6.22 9.34
N ASP A 122 11.26 -7.28 10.06
CA ASP A 122 9.91 -7.86 9.98
C ASP A 122 8.84 -6.86 10.44
N ALA A 123 7.81 -6.68 9.61
CA ALA A 123 6.74 -5.71 9.84
C ALA A 123 5.89 -6.04 11.07
N PHE A 124 5.66 -7.32 11.38
CA PHE A 124 4.91 -7.74 12.56
C PHE A 124 5.71 -7.49 13.85
N GLN A 125 7.03 -7.63 13.81
CA GLN A 125 7.92 -7.28 14.90
C GLN A 125 8.03 -5.76 15.08
N PHE A 126 8.12 -5.01 13.98
CA PHE A 126 8.19 -3.56 13.99
C PHE A 126 6.92 -2.97 14.63
N ILE A 127 5.74 -3.31 14.11
CA ILE A 127 4.49 -2.71 14.56
C ILE A 127 4.17 -3.05 16.02
N LYS A 128 4.67 -4.18 16.52
CA LYS A 128 4.53 -4.59 17.92
C LYS A 128 5.36 -3.74 18.89
N LYS A 129 6.48 -3.18 18.42
CA LYS A 129 7.50 -2.52 19.27
C LYS A 129 7.57 -1.01 19.04
N THR A 130 7.04 -0.51 17.93
CA THR A 130 7.15 0.90 17.58
C THR A 130 6.29 1.75 18.51
N ASP A 131 6.86 2.88 18.94
CA ASP A 131 6.13 3.98 19.58
C ASP A 131 5.82 5.09 18.56
N GLN A 132 6.23 4.92 17.29
CA GLN A 132 5.93 5.86 16.22
C GLN A 132 4.43 5.85 15.90
N GLN A 133 3.87 7.04 15.72
CA GLN A 133 2.53 7.22 15.21
C GLN A 133 2.57 7.91 13.85
N SER A 134 1.65 7.53 12.95
CA SER A 134 1.52 8.13 11.63
C SER A 134 0.07 8.56 11.33
N ASP A 135 -0.08 9.51 10.40
CA ASP A 135 -1.39 9.93 9.91
C ASP A 135 -2.01 8.89 8.99
N ILE A 136 -1.18 8.13 8.27
CA ILE A 136 -1.64 7.02 7.45
C ILE A 136 -0.73 5.81 7.66
N LEU A 137 -1.32 4.63 7.76
CA LEU A 137 -0.62 3.36 7.84
C LEU A 137 -1.11 2.47 6.71
N PHE A 138 -0.19 2.10 5.80
CA PHE A 138 -0.44 1.18 4.71
C PHE A 138 0.12 -0.20 5.09
N VAL A 139 -0.70 -1.24 4.97
CA VAL A 139 -0.29 -2.64 5.09
C VAL A 139 -0.34 -3.27 3.70
N ASP A 140 0.83 -3.44 3.10
CA ASP A 140 1.04 -4.06 1.79
C ASP A 140 2.05 -5.20 1.91
N LEU A 141 1.67 -6.22 2.69
CA LEU A 141 2.54 -7.36 3.02
C LEU A 141 2.19 -8.57 2.16
N TYR A 142 3.19 -9.13 1.51
CA TYR A 142 3.11 -10.37 0.75
C TYR A 142 4.09 -11.40 1.31
N LEU A 143 3.61 -12.61 1.60
CA LEU A 143 4.44 -13.80 1.90
C LEU A 143 3.77 -15.04 1.30
N ASP A 144 4.58 -16.08 1.06
CA ASP A 144 4.10 -17.39 0.62
C ASP A 144 3.11 -17.99 1.62
N SER A 145 1.81 -17.98 1.27
CA SER A 145 0.66 -18.55 2.00
C SER A 145 0.46 -18.07 3.46
N GLY A 146 -0.79 -17.83 3.86
CA GLY A 146 -1.14 -17.57 5.27
C GLY A 146 -0.79 -16.17 5.82
N ILE A 147 -0.26 -15.26 4.99
CA ILE A 147 -0.05 -13.86 5.39
C ILE A 147 -1.36 -13.18 5.81
N GLN A 148 -2.47 -13.56 5.17
CA GLN A 148 -3.78 -13.00 5.43
C GLN A 148 -4.27 -13.30 6.85
N ASP A 149 -4.04 -14.52 7.34
CA ASP A 149 -4.37 -14.89 8.73
C ASP A 149 -3.54 -14.06 9.74
N SER A 150 -2.30 -13.72 9.37
CA SER A 150 -1.43 -12.89 10.19
C SER A 150 -1.87 -11.43 10.21
N ILE A 151 -2.27 -10.88 9.05
CA ILE A 151 -2.89 -9.55 8.96
C ILE A 151 -4.24 -9.52 9.69
N ALA A 152 -5.00 -10.61 9.62
CA ALA A 152 -6.29 -10.75 10.29
C ALA A 152 -6.19 -10.97 11.80
N ASN A 153 -4.99 -11.10 12.34
CA ASN A 153 -4.79 -11.28 13.75
C ASN A 153 -5.23 -10.04 14.55
N LYS A 154 -6.13 -10.22 15.53
CA LYS A 154 -6.63 -9.14 16.38
C LYS A 154 -5.53 -8.33 17.08
N LYS A 155 -4.42 -8.97 17.45
CA LYS A 155 -3.27 -8.26 18.06
C LYS A 155 -2.53 -7.39 17.05
N PHE A 156 -2.41 -7.83 15.80
CA PHE A 156 -1.80 -7.04 14.74
C PHE A 156 -2.62 -5.78 14.48
N ILE A 157 -3.93 -5.91 14.27
CA ILE A 157 -4.85 -4.77 14.08
C ILE A 157 -4.77 -3.77 15.23
N ARG A 158 -4.75 -4.24 16.49
CA ARG A 158 -4.57 -3.40 17.67
C ARG A 158 -3.24 -2.64 17.68
N ASN A 159 -2.16 -3.26 17.21
CA ASN A 159 -0.88 -2.59 17.09
C ASN A 159 -0.91 -1.53 15.98
N CYS A 160 -1.54 -1.82 14.84
CA CYS A 160 -1.78 -0.83 13.79
C CYS A 160 -2.60 0.35 14.30
N HIS A 161 -3.68 0.10 15.05
CA HIS A 161 -4.50 1.15 15.66
C HIS A 161 -3.70 2.05 16.62
N LYS A 162 -2.76 1.48 17.40
CA LYS A 162 -1.88 2.24 18.30
C LYS A 162 -0.84 3.07 17.56
N ALA A 163 -0.36 2.58 16.42
CA ALA A 163 0.61 3.25 15.55
C ALA A 163 -0.02 4.35 14.67
N LEU A 164 -1.31 4.64 14.83
CA LEU A 164 -1.98 5.75 14.16
C LEU A 164 -2.18 6.95 15.10
N ASN A 165 -2.06 8.14 14.55
CA ASN A 165 -2.52 9.38 15.19
C ASN A 165 -4.05 9.34 15.42
N GLU A 166 -4.60 10.23 16.25
CA GLU A 166 -6.03 10.23 16.60
C GLU A 166 -7.00 10.36 15.41
N GLN A 167 -6.55 10.94 14.29
CA GLN A 167 -7.31 11.04 13.04
C GLN A 167 -6.66 10.21 11.92
N GLY A 168 -5.87 9.22 12.29
CA GLY A 168 -5.09 8.42 11.36
C GLY A 168 -5.96 7.45 10.55
N ILE A 169 -5.46 7.03 9.40
CA ILE A 169 -6.13 6.07 8.51
C ILE A 169 -5.32 4.80 8.41
N LEU A 170 -5.97 3.66 8.59
CA LEU A 170 -5.45 2.36 8.20
C LEU A 170 -5.88 2.02 6.78
N VAL A 171 -4.94 1.55 5.97
CA VAL A 171 -5.17 1.00 4.63
C VAL A 171 -4.63 -0.41 4.57
N LEU A 172 -5.47 -1.39 4.26
CA LEU A 172 -5.08 -2.79 4.10
C LEU A 172 -5.17 -3.19 2.63
N ASN A 173 -4.11 -3.79 2.09
CA ASN A 173 -4.16 -4.55 0.85
C ASN A 173 -4.39 -6.03 1.17
N LEU A 174 -5.58 -6.55 0.86
CA LEU A 174 -5.93 -7.95 1.04
C LEU A 174 -6.13 -8.61 -0.34
N TRP A 175 -6.17 -9.94 -0.37
CA TRP A 175 -6.42 -10.70 -1.59
C TRP A 175 -7.57 -11.66 -1.37
N ASP A 176 -8.50 -11.78 -2.33
CA ASP A 176 -9.71 -12.61 -2.16
C ASP A 176 -9.41 -14.13 -2.15
N GLU A 177 -8.20 -14.55 -2.54
CA GLU A 177 -7.78 -15.97 -2.70
C GLU A 177 -8.76 -16.82 -3.54
N GLY A 178 -9.62 -16.18 -4.36
CA GLY A 178 -10.69 -16.84 -5.10
C GLY A 178 -11.83 -17.38 -4.22
N LYS A 179 -11.92 -16.95 -2.95
CA LYS A 179 -12.91 -17.42 -1.97
C LYS A 179 -14.21 -16.61 -1.99
N GLY A 180 -14.21 -15.42 -2.57
CA GLY A 180 -15.38 -14.55 -2.69
C GLY A 180 -15.78 -13.88 -1.38
N TYR A 181 -14.88 -13.81 -0.39
CA TYR A 181 -15.10 -13.13 0.89
C TYR A 181 -13.80 -12.60 1.47
N LEU A 182 -13.91 -11.50 2.23
CA LEU A 182 -12.79 -10.93 2.97
C LEU A 182 -12.20 -11.95 3.95
N PRO A 183 -10.86 -12.13 4.00
CA PRO A 183 -10.21 -13.03 4.96
C PRO A 183 -10.27 -12.52 6.41
N PHE A 184 -11.09 -11.51 6.66
CA PHE A 184 -11.01 -10.65 7.83
C PHE A 184 -12.41 -10.38 8.39
N ASP A 185 -12.52 -10.49 9.72
CA ASP A 185 -13.72 -10.13 10.48
C ASP A 185 -13.85 -8.60 10.58
N LEU A 186 -14.52 -8.01 9.59
CA LEU A 186 -14.75 -6.56 9.54
C LEU A 186 -15.44 -6.03 10.80
N ASP A 187 -16.29 -6.82 11.48
CA ASP A 187 -16.97 -6.35 12.70
C ASP A 187 -15.95 -5.99 13.77
N PHE A 188 -14.94 -6.85 13.98
CA PHE A 188 -13.88 -6.58 14.94
C PHE A 188 -13.05 -5.33 14.57
N LEU A 189 -12.75 -5.10 13.29
CA LEU A 189 -12.01 -3.89 12.88
C LEU A 189 -12.82 -2.62 13.09
N GLU A 190 -14.10 -2.65 12.72
CA GLU A 190 -15.00 -1.52 12.89
C GLU A 190 -15.24 -1.20 14.38
N GLU A 191 -15.31 -2.21 15.23
CA GLU A 191 -15.33 -2.06 16.69
C GLU A 191 -14.03 -1.43 17.24
N GLU A 192 -12.87 -1.96 16.86
CA GLU A 192 -11.57 -1.47 17.36
C GLU A 192 -11.29 -0.03 16.92
N PHE A 193 -11.72 0.35 15.71
CA PHE A 193 -11.52 1.70 15.16
C PHE A 193 -12.68 2.66 15.43
N THR A 194 -13.82 2.15 15.92
CA THR A 194 -15.06 2.93 16.11
C THR A 194 -15.44 3.69 14.82
N SER A 195 -15.36 3.02 13.68
CA SER A 195 -15.63 3.57 12.34
C SER A 195 -16.10 2.45 11.41
N GLN A 196 -16.81 2.79 10.33
CA GLN A 196 -17.10 1.84 9.25
C GLN A 196 -15.94 1.76 8.27
N ALA A 197 -15.68 0.55 7.78
CA ALA A 197 -14.71 0.29 6.75
C ALA A 197 -15.26 0.64 5.36
N LEU A 198 -14.39 1.20 4.53
CA LEU A 198 -14.62 1.40 3.11
C LEU A 198 -13.84 0.36 2.32
N THR A 199 -14.45 -0.23 1.29
CA THR A 199 -13.82 -1.30 0.52
C THR A 199 -13.88 -1.04 -0.97
N ILE A 200 -12.83 -1.46 -1.69
CA ILE A 200 -12.79 -1.47 -3.15
C ILE A 200 -12.11 -2.75 -3.61
N VAL A 201 -12.78 -3.50 -4.48
CA VAL A 201 -12.22 -4.67 -5.16
C VAL A 201 -11.61 -4.21 -6.47
N THR A 202 -10.38 -4.62 -6.74
CA THR A 202 -9.67 -4.25 -7.97
C THR A 202 -9.73 -5.34 -9.01
N ASP A 203 -9.43 -4.97 -10.26
CA ASP A 203 -9.44 -5.89 -11.40
C ASP A 203 -8.37 -7.00 -11.22
N GLU A 204 -7.32 -6.76 -10.42
CA GLU A 204 -6.32 -7.76 -10.05
C GLU A 204 -6.80 -8.76 -8.98
N GLY A 205 -7.96 -8.54 -8.35
CA GLY A 205 -8.48 -9.39 -7.27
C GLY A 205 -8.03 -8.99 -5.86
N ASN A 206 -7.37 -7.82 -5.73
CA ASN A 206 -7.09 -7.22 -4.43
C ASN A 206 -8.38 -6.64 -3.84
N ILE A 207 -8.49 -6.69 -2.51
CA ILE A 207 -9.52 -6.00 -1.75
C ILE A 207 -8.81 -4.96 -0.89
N ILE A 208 -8.99 -3.69 -1.21
CA ILE A 208 -8.44 -2.59 -0.42
C ILE A 208 -9.47 -2.19 0.63
N VAL A 209 -9.06 -2.18 1.89
CA VAL A 209 -9.87 -1.72 3.03
C VAL A 209 -9.27 -0.42 3.56
N ILE A 210 -10.12 0.60 3.75
CA ILE A 210 -9.75 1.91 4.31
C ILE A 210 -10.63 2.18 5.53
N ILE A 211 -10.01 2.53 6.66
CA ILE A 211 -10.75 2.84 7.90
C ILE A 211 -10.04 3.95 8.70
N GLY A 212 -10.82 4.92 9.16
CA GLY A 212 -10.35 6.00 10.01
C GLY A 212 -10.34 5.60 11.49
N LYS A 213 -9.34 6.07 12.23
CA LYS A 213 -9.31 5.94 13.69
C LYS A 213 -10.25 6.98 14.30
N ASN A 214 -11.27 6.53 15.02
CA ASN A 214 -12.21 7.38 15.76
C ASN A 214 -13.02 8.38 14.90
N TYR A 215 -13.08 8.22 13.58
CA TYR A 215 -13.93 9.05 12.73
C TYR A 215 -14.47 8.28 11.53
N GLN A 216 -15.71 8.60 11.16
CA GLN A 216 -16.34 8.04 9.98
C GLN A 216 -15.83 8.77 8.73
N ALA A 217 -15.07 8.07 7.89
CA ALA A 217 -14.77 8.53 6.54
C ALA A 217 -16.09 8.60 5.75
N ASP A 218 -16.42 9.77 5.19
CA ASP A 218 -17.60 9.97 4.35
C ASP A 218 -17.28 9.52 2.91
N PRO A 219 -17.80 8.38 2.46
CA PRO A 219 -17.45 7.81 1.17
C PRO A 219 -18.26 8.42 0.02
N HIS A 220 -19.16 9.38 0.28
CA HIS A 220 -20.08 9.88 -0.73
C HIS A 220 -19.30 10.57 -1.86
N PRO A 221 -19.25 9.97 -3.08
CA PRO A 221 -18.34 10.46 -4.12
C PRO A 221 -18.61 11.92 -4.47
N ARG A 222 -19.88 12.34 -4.47
CA ARG A 222 -20.32 13.70 -4.79
C ARG A 222 -19.62 14.78 -3.96
N LYS A 223 -19.33 14.52 -2.68
CA LYS A 223 -18.66 15.50 -1.80
C LYS A 223 -17.16 15.58 -2.07
N LEU A 224 -16.55 14.46 -2.46
CA LEU A 224 -15.11 14.35 -2.65
C LEU A 224 -14.67 14.43 -4.13
N GLN A 225 -15.58 14.51 -5.10
CA GLN A 225 -15.24 14.53 -6.54
C GLN A 225 -14.25 15.64 -6.91
N SER A 226 -14.41 16.85 -6.35
CA SER A 226 -13.52 17.98 -6.61
C SER A 226 -12.09 17.69 -6.14
N GLU A 227 -11.95 17.20 -4.91
CA GLU A 227 -10.65 16.88 -4.32
C GLU A 227 -10.03 15.65 -4.97
N ALA A 228 -10.82 14.63 -5.31
CA ALA A 228 -10.40 13.47 -6.07
C ALA A 228 -9.87 13.84 -7.47
N LYS A 229 -10.49 14.82 -8.13
CA LYS A 229 -9.97 15.35 -9.41
C LYS A 229 -8.59 16.00 -9.21
N LYS A 230 -8.48 16.96 -8.28
CA LYS A 230 -7.22 17.69 -8.05
C LYS A 230 -6.09 16.75 -7.64
N LEU A 231 -6.35 15.86 -6.68
CA LEU A 231 -5.38 14.89 -6.20
C LEU A 231 -5.04 13.87 -7.29
N GLY A 232 -6.02 13.43 -8.07
CA GLY A 232 -5.83 12.51 -9.19
C GLY A 232 -4.97 13.09 -10.29
N GLU A 233 -5.13 14.38 -10.61
CA GLU A 233 -4.26 15.10 -11.55
C GLU A 233 -2.82 15.20 -11.01
N LYS A 234 -2.66 15.53 -9.71
CA LYS A 234 -1.34 15.63 -9.05
C LYS A 234 -0.58 14.30 -9.05
N LEU A 235 -1.23 13.23 -8.64
CA LEU A 235 -0.63 11.89 -8.54
C LEU A 235 -0.69 11.10 -9.85
N LYS A 236 -1.36 11.64 -10.87
CA LYS A 236 -1.65 10.97 -12.15
C LYS A 236 -2.42 9.65 -11.98
N ILE A 237 -3.38 9.63 -11.05
CA ILE A 237 -4.22 8.49 -10.70
C ILE A 237 -5.68 8.79 -11.06
N PRO A 238 -6.46 7.85 -11.63
CA PRO A 238 -7.89 8.05 -11.91
C PRO A 238 -8.77 7.99 -10.63
N LEU A 239 -8.46 8.81 -9.61
CA LEU A 239 -9.11 8.74 -8.29
C LEU A 239 -10.62 8.95 -8.35
N GLN A 240 -11.14 9.79 -9.26
CA GLN A 240 -12.60 9.96 -9.40
C GLN A 240 -13.31 8.67 -9.79
N ARG A 241 -12.68 7.86 -10.66
CA ARG A 241 -13.22 6.56 -11.08
C ARG A 241 -13.20 5.58 -9.91
N LEU A 242 -12.08 5.51 -9.20
CA LEU A 242 -11.90 4.62 -8.06
C LEU A 242 -12.82 4.99 -6.90
N LEU A 243 -12.99 6.29 -6.62
CA LEU A 243 -13.93 6.79 -5.62
C LEU A 243 -15.38 6.37 -5.89
N ASN A 244 -15.79 6.31 -7.17
CA ASN A 244 -17.14 5.83 -7.53
C ASN A 244 -17.31 4.31 -7.34
N GLN A 245 -16.22 3.56 -7.24
CA GLN A 245 -16.22 2.12 -6.98
C GLN A 245 -16.10 1.81 -5.48
N LEU A 246 -15.78 2.81 -4.66
CA LEU A 246 -15.62 2.65 -3.22
C LEU A 246 -16.97 2.35 -2.58
N GLN A 247 -17.03 1.27 -1.83
CA GLN A 247 -18.24 0.78 -1.17
C GLN A 247 -18.14 1.03 0.33
N VAL A 248 -19.27 1.42 0.91
CA VAL A 248 -19.46 1.36 2.36
C VAL A 248 -19.95 -0.03 2.67
N ARG A 249 -19.43 -0.65 3.72
CA ARG A 249 -20.09 -1.81 4.27
C ARG A 249 -21.51 -1.42 4.72
N ILE A 250 -22.52 -2.13 4.20
CA ILE A 250 -23.94 -1.95 4.55
C ILE A 250 -24.26 -2.72 5.82
#